data_AF-A0A2I3C812-F1
#
_entry.id   AF-A0A2I3C812-F1
#
_cell.length_a   1.000
_cell.length_b   1.000
_cell.length_c   1.000
_cell.angle_alpha   90.00
_cell.angle_beta   90.00
_cell.angle_gamma   90.00
#
_symmetry.space_group_name_H-M   'P 1'
#
loop_
_entity.id
_entity.type
_entity.pdbx_description
1 polymer ?
#
loop_
_entity_poly.entity_id
_entity_poly.type
_entity_poly.pdbx_seq_one_letter_code
_entity_poly.pdbx_strand_id
1 'polypeptide(L)'
;MDIQYISLMIGKGVDMSNKNQNDILLSALEIVIDGVANSEATERTRAAGAYIAGLILADTKGQLDSEKQKAILSIVEMASEVDSTAFIQDSL
;
A
#
# COMPACT_ATOMS: atom_id res chain seq x y z
N MET A 1 48.12 29.68 25.43
CA MET A 1 47.09 28.85 26.10
C MET A 1 45.85 29.01 25.22
N ASP A 2 45.74 28.09 24.26
CA ASP A 2 44.87 28.19 23.09
C ASP A 2 43.41 27.85 23.40
N ILE A 3 42.53 28.72 22.92
CA ILE A 3 41.08 28.53 22.95
C ILE A 3 40.72 27.66 21.74
N GLN A 4 40.24 26.44 21.98
CA GLN A 4 39.79 25.55 20.92
C GLN A 4 38.28 25.72 20.72
N TYR A 5 37.93 26.25 19.55
CA TYR A 5 36.59 26.26 18.97
C TYR A 5 36.04 24.83 18.88
N ILE A 6 34.84 24.57 19.39
CA ILE A 6 34.07 23.38 19.01
C ILE A 6 32.75 23.79 18.37
N SER A 7 32.62 23.33 17.14
CA SER A 7 31.65 23.65 16.12
C SER A 7 30.21 23.41 16.58
N LEU A 8 29.35 24.40 16.33
CA LEU A 8 27.90 24.23 16.26
C LEU A 8 27.60 23.29 15.07
N MET A 9 27.65 21.99 15.31
CA MET A 9 27.03 21.02 14.43
C MET A 9 25.52 21.21 14.55
N ILE A 10 24.99 22.13 13.73
CA ILE A 10 23.60 22.07 13.30
C ILE A 10 23.50 20.76 12.51
N GLY A 11 23.30 19.66 13.24
CA GLY A 11 22.86 18.41 12.68
C GLY A 11 21.55 18.75 12.00
N LYS A 12 21.61 18.95 10.69
CA LYS A 12 20.48 19.03 9.79
C LYS A 12 19.64 17.81 10.12
N GLY A 13 18.61 18.01 10.97
CA GLY A 13 17.67 16.97 11.33
C GLY A 13 17.20 16.41 10.02
N VAL A 14 17.57 15.16 9.74
CA VAL A 14 17.02 14.43 8.62
C VAL A 14 15.53 14.45 8.90
N ASP A 15 14.81 15.23 8.09
CA ASP A 15 13.39 15.41 8.17
C ASP A 15 12.73 14.02 8.21
N MET A 16 12.29 13.64 9.41
CA MET A 16 11.62 12.37 9.67
C MET A 16 10.13 12.45 9.30
N SER A 17 9.67 13.56 8.71
CA SER A 17 8.25 13.75 8.36
C SER A 17 7.81 13.00 7.09
N ASN A 18 8.73 12.62 6.21
CA ASN A 18 8.39 11.96 4.93
C ASN A 18 8.17 10.43 5.03
N LYS A 19 8.38 9.82 6.20
CA LYS A 19 8.06 8.38 6.41
C LYS A 19 6.56 8.14 6.60
N ASN A 20 5.86 9.07 7.25
CA ASN A 20 4.51 8.83 7.76
C ASN A 20 3.43 8.69 6.65
N GLN A 21 3.56 9.43 5.54
CA GLN A 21 2.55 9.37 4.47
C GLN A 21 2.61 8.09 3.63
N ASN A 22 3.82 7.58 3.37
CA ASN A 22 3.99 6.30 2.69
C ASN A 22 3.51 5.14 3.56
N ASP A 23 3.75 5.23 4.87
CA ASP A 23 3.28 4.23 5.83
C ASP A 23 1.73 4.19 5.91
N ILE A 24 1.06 5.35 5.92
CA ILE A 24 -0.41 5.44 5.91
C ILE A 24 -0.99 4.90 4.59
N LEU A 25 -0.37 5.24 3.45
CA LEU A 25 -0.79 4.73 2.14
C LEU A 25 -0.71 3.20 2.09
N LEU A 26 0.43 2.64 2.50
CA LEU A 26 0.63 1.20 2.50
C LEU A 26 -0.38 0.52 3.40
N SER A 27 -0.58 1.04 4.61
CA SER A 27 -1.57 0.53 5.56
C SER A 27 -3.00 0.59 4.99
N ALA A 28 -3.35 1.65 4.26
CA ALA A 28 -4.65 1.77 3.60
C ALA A 28 -4.83 0.72 2.49
N LEU A 29 -3.79 0.46 1.70
CA LEU A 29 -3.82 -0.58 0.67
C LEU A 29 -3.91 -1.99 1.27
N GLU A 30 -3.19 -2.26 2.37
CA GLU A 30 -3.28 -3.52 3.12
C GLU A 30 -4.71 -3.78 3.59
N ILE A 31 -5.36 -2.77 4.19
CA ILE A 31 -6.77 -2.88 4.62
C ILE A 31 -7.70 -3.18 3.45
N VAL A 32 -7.48 -2.56 2.28
CA VAL A 32 -8.29 -2.84 1.08
C VAL A 32 -8.07 -4.26 0.58
N ILE A 33 -6.82 -4.72 0.52
CA ILE A 33 -6.47 -6.09 0.07
C ILE A 33 -7.10 -7.11 1.03
N ASP A 34 -6.94 -6.95 2.34
CA ASP A 34 -7.53 -7.84 3.35
C ASP A 34 -9.06 -7.83 3.29
N GLY A 35 -9.66 -6.66 3.12
CA GLY A 35 -11.11 -6.52 3.00
C GLY A 35 -11.65 -7.22 1.76
N VAL A 36 -10.98 -7.08 0.62
CA VAL A 36 -11.35 -7.75 -0.64
C VAL A 36 -11.15 -9.26 -0.55
N ALA A 37 -10.03 -9.71 0.01
CA ALA A 37 -9.71 -11.14 0.16
C ALA A 37 -10.64 -11.89 1.12
N ASN A 38 -11.17 -11.21 2.14
CA ASN A 38 -12.11 -11.82 3.10
C ASN A 38 -13.59 -11.57 2.74
N SER A 39 -13.87 -10.85 1.65
CA SER A 39 -15.22 -10.65 1.15
C SER A 39 -15.62 -11.80 0.21
N GLU A 40 -16.93 -11.97 -0.02
CA GLU A 40 -17.39 -12.87 -1.08
C GLU A 40 -16.76 -12.49 -2.42
N ALA A 41 -16.15 -13.45 -3.11
CA ALA A 41 -15.54 -13.28 -4.42
C ALA A 41 -16.59 -12.96 -5.50
N THR A 42 -16.93 -11.69 -5.64
CA THR A 42 -17.94 -11.19 -6.59
C THR A 42 -17.37 -10.08 -7.45
N GLU A 43 -17.97 -9.88 -8.62
CA GLU A 43 -17.68 -8.73 -9.49
C GLU A 43 -17.75 -7.40 -8.74
N ARG A 44 -18.71 -7.29 -7.82
CA ARG A 44 -18.95 -6.08 -7.04
C ARG A 44 -17.82 -5.82 -6.04
N THR A 45 -17.36 -6.84 -5.33
CA THR A 45 -16.31 -6.70 -4.29
C THR A 45 -14.96 -6.41 -4.93
N ARG A 46 -14.64 -7.05 -6.06
CA ARG A 46 -13.48 -6.71 -6.90
C ARG A 46 -13.52 -5.27 -7.41
N ALA A 47 -14.64 -4.86 -8.01
CA ALA A 47 -14.78 -3.49 -8.52
C ALA A 47 -14.69 -2.44 -7.41
N ALA A 48 -15.28 -2.71 -6.23
CA ALA A 48 -15.18 -1.84 -5.07
C ALA A 48 -13.74 -1.74 -4.54
N GLY A 49 -13.02 -2.86 -4.48
CA GLY A 49 -11.60 -2.89 -4.11
C GLY A 49 -10.73 -2.04 -5.02
N ALA A 50 -10.82 -2.28 -6.33
CA ALA A 50 -10.08 -1.53 -7.34
C ALA A 50 -10.43 -0.02 -7.30
N TYR A 51 -11.70 0.32 -7.09
CA TYR A 51 -12.15 1.70 -6.93
C TYR A 51 -11.49 2.39 -5.73
N ILE A 52 -11.52 1.77 -4.55
CA ILE A 52 -10.94 2.35 -3.32
C ILE A 52 -9.42 2.46 -3.44
N ALA A 53 -8.75 1.43 -3.98
CA ALA A 53 -7.31 1.48 -4.25
C ALA A 53 -6.96 2.61 -5.22
N GLY A 54 -7.77 2.83 -6.27
CA GLY A 54 -7.63 3.97 -7.18
C GLY A 54 -7.73 5.33 -6.48
N LEU A 55 -8.64 5.48 -5.50
CA LEU A 55 -8.75 6.71 -4.70
C LEU A 55 -7.51 6.94 -3.82
N ILE A 56 -7.00 5.87 -3.18
CA ILE A 56 -5.78 5.94 -2.35
C ILE A 56 -4.57 6.33 -3.21
N LEU A 57 -4.44 5.73 -4.40
CA LEU A 57 -3.35 6.05 -5.34
C LEU A 57 -3.45 7.48 -5.88
N ALA A 58 -4.66 7.99 -6.13
CA ALA A 58 -4.86 9.37 -6.56
C ALA A 58 -4.39 10.39 -5.50
N ASP A 59 -4.50 10.05 -4.21
CA ASP A 59 -4.03 10.89 -3.10
C ASP A 59 -2.49 10.98 -3.02
N THR A 60 -1.76 10.07 -3.68
CA THR A 60 -0.28 10.09 -3.72
C THR A 60 0.30 11.28 -4.48
N LYS A 61 -0.52 12.07 -5.19
CA LYS A 61 -0.10 13.21 -6.03
C LYS A 61 1.01 12.88 -7.03
N GLY A 62 1.04 11.65 -7.55
CA GLY A 62 2.01 11.21 -8.55
C GLY A 62 3.36 10.75 -7.98
N GLN A 63 3.44 10.47 -6.67
CA GLN A 63 4.65 9.87 -6.07
C GLN A 63 4.91 8.44 -6.56
N LEU A 64 3.88 7.73 -7.03
CA LEU A 64 4.01 6.46 -7.73
C LEU A 64 3.91 6.65 -9.24
N ASP A 65 4.84 6.04 -9.97
CA ASP A 65 4.75 5.88 -11.42
C ASP A 65 3.58 4.96 -11.82
N SER A 66 3.18 5.03 -13.09
CA SER A 66 2.04 4.29 -13.63
C SER A 66 2.20 2.78 -13.53
N GLU A 67 3.42 2.26 -13.61
CA GLU A 67 3.68 0.81 -13.53
C GLU A 67 3.44 0.30 -12.11
N LYS A 68 3.88 1.04 -11.09
CA LYS A 68 3.61 0.70 -9.69
C LYS A 68 2.12 0.81 -9.36
N GLN A 69 1.44 1.83 -9.86
CA GLN A 69 -0.01 1.97 -9.68
C GLN A 69 -0.76 0.78 -10.28
N LYS A 70 -0.38 0.37 -11.49
CA LYS A 70 -0.96 -0.80 -12.17
C LYS A 70 -0.69 -2.09 -11.39
N ALA A 71 0.52 -2.28 -10.87
CA ALA A 71 0.86 -3.45 -10.06
C ALA A 71 0.00 -3.55 -8.81
N ILE A 72 -0.24 -2.42 -8.12
CA ILE A 72 -1.11 -2.37 -6.92
C ILE A 72 -2.56 -2.73 -7.27
N LEU A 73 -3.11 -2.17 -8.35
CA LEU A 73 -4.47 -2.48 -8.79
C LEU A 73 -4.62 -3.97 -9.14
N SER A 74 -3.63 -4.56 -9.82
CA SER A 74 -3.63 -5.98 -10.12
C SER A 74 -3.56 -6.86 -8.87
N ILE A 75 -2.85 -6.45 -7.81
CA ILE A 75 -2.84 -7.17 -6.52
C ILE A 75 -4.23 -7.16 -5.89
N VAL A 76 -4.92 -6.02 -5.92
CA VAL A 76 -6.28 -5.88 -5.39
C VAL A 76 -7.28 -6.73 -6.18
N GLU A 77 -7.14 -6.80 -7.50
CA GLU A 77 -7.95 -7.69 -8.34
C GLU A 77 -7.69 -9.16 -7.99
N MET A 78 -6.42 -9.57 -7.88
CA MET A 78 -6.05 -10.95 -7.50
C MET A 78 -6.55 -11.32 -6.10
N ALA A 79 -6.60 -10.36 -5.16
CA ALA A 79 -7.14 -10.59 -3.82
C ALA A 79 -8.61 -11.03 -3.85
N SER A 80 -9.39 -10.61 -4.84
CA SER A 80 -10.79 -11.03 -4.99
C SER A 80 -10.97 -12.43 -5.57
N GLU A 81 -9.91 -13.02 -6.11
CA GLU A 81 -9.94 -14.32 -6.80
C GLU A 81 -9.48 -15.48 -5.89
N VAL A 82 -9.21 -15.21 -4.62
CA VAL A 82 -8.61 -16.15 -3.66
C VAL A 82 -9.52 -17.37 -3.37
N ASP A 83 -10.77 -17.36 -3.81
CA ASP A 83 -11.73 -18.48 -3.68
C ASP A 83 -11.62 -19.59 -4.76
N SER A 84 -10.53 -19.72 -5.51
CA SER A 84 -10.38 -20.81 -6.51
C SER A 84 -9.22 -21.80 -6.28
N THR A 85 -8.74 -21.94 -5.04
CA THR A 85 -7.93 -23.11 -4.63
C THR A 85 -8.66 -24.09 -3.69
N ALA A 86 -9.97 -23.92 -3.50
CA ALA A 86 -10.82 -24.87 -2.76
C ALA A 86 -11.42 -25.98 -3.65
N PHE A 87 -10.69 -26.47 -4.66
CA PHE A 87 -11.11 -27.65 -5.43
C PHE A 87 -9.93 -28.62 -5.57
N ILE A 88 -9.76 -29.52 -4.59
CA ILE A 88 -9.76 -31.00 -4.70
C ILE A 88 -9.70 -31.56 -3.26
N GLN A 89 -10.85 -31.67 -2.59
CA GLN A 89 -11.00 -32.62 -1.49
C GLN A 89 -12.48 -32.99 -1.28
N ASP A 90 -13.11 -33.56 -2.30
CA ASP A 90 -14.18 -34.53 -2.05
C ASP A 90 -14.48 -35.39 -3.28
N SER A 91 -14.17 -36.69 -3.16
CA SER A 91 -14.81 -37.86 -3.80
C SER A 91 -13.80 -39.03 -3.79
N LEU A 92 -13.69 -39.68 -2.62
CA LEU A 92 -13.24 -41.07 -2.48
C LEU A 92 -14.43 -42.01 -2.69
#